data_AF-A0A930XQL9-F1
#
_entry.id   AF-A0A930XQL9-F1
#
_cell.length_a   1.000
_cell.length_b   1.000
_cell.length_c   1.000
_cell.angle_alpha   90.00
_cell.angle_beta   90.00
_cell.angle_gamma   90.00
#
_symmetry.space_group_name_H-M   'P 1'
#
loop_
_entity.id
_entity.type
_entity.pdbx_description
1 polymer ?
#
loop_
_entity_poly.entity_id
_entity_poly.type
_entity_poly.pdbx_seq_one_letter_code
_entity_poly.pdbx_strand_id
1 'polypeptide(L)' 'MDVNELNPSQLRQQGIEALVKALGAVGMVRFLQQFDLGSGDYTRDRPTLLADPSLADAIAQIRQTRAQ' A
#
# COMPACT_ATOMS: atom_id res chain seq x y z
N MET A 1 -17.24 -4.15 -17.38
CA MET A 1 -17.61 -5.20 -16.41
C MET A 1 -18.74 -4.66 -15.58
N ASP A 2 -19.80 -5.43 -15.41
CA ASP A 2 -20.89 -5.07 -14.50
C ASP A 2 -20.39 -5.25 -13.06
N VAL A 3 -20.61 -4.25 -12.20
CA VAL A 3 -20.24 -4.30 -10.77
C VAL A 3 -20.97 -5.42 -10.03
N ASN A 4 -22.12 -5.86 -10.53
CA ASN A 4 -22.92 -6.96 -9.96
C ASN A 4 -22.30 -8.34 -10.20
N GLU A 5 -21.31 -8.46 -11.09
CA GLU A 5 -20.62 -9.72 -11.39
C GLU A 5 -19.30 -9.88 -10.61
N LEU A 6 -18.85 -8.84 -9.91
CA LEU A 6 -17.59 -8.86 -9.17
C LEU A 6 -17.74 -9.59 -7.84
N ASN A 7 -16.82 -10.51 -7.58
CA ASN A 7 -16.68 -11.01 -6.22
C ASN A 7 -16.14 -9.91 -5.28
N PRO A 8 -16.29 -10.04 -3.96
CA PRO A 8 -15.89 -8.99 -3.02
C PRO A 8 -14.41 -8.58 -3.12
N SER A 9 -13.52 -9.48 -3.51
CA SER A 9 -12.10 -9.17 -3.71
C SER A 9 -11.88 -8.29 -4.94
N GLN A 10 -12.53 -8.62 -6.05
CA GLN A 10 -12.47 -7.84 -7.29
C GLN A 10 -13.09 -6.45 -7.12
N LEU A 11 -14.22 -6.36 -6.40
CA LEU A 11 -14.85 -5.09 -6.09
C LEU A 11 -13.93 -4.20 -5.24
N ARG A 12 -13.30 -4.78 -4.20
CA ARG A 12 -12.31 -4.05 -3.38
C ARG A 12 -11.12 -3.58 -4.19
N GLN A 13 -10.57 -4.43 -5.06
CA GLN A 13 -9.44 -4.07 -5.92
C GLN A 13 -9.78 -2.87 -6.81
N GLN A 14 -10.93 -2.91 -7.49
CA GLN A 14 -11.37 -1.79 -8.33
C GLN A 14 -11.63 -0.52 -7.52
N GLY A 15 -12.19 -0.64 -6.31
CA GLY A 15 -12.38 0.49 -5.40
C GLY A 15 -11.06 1.15 -5.00
N ILE A 16 -10.05 0.36 -4.64
CA ILE A 16 -8.71 0.87 -4.30
C ILE A 16 -8.08 1.56 -5.51
N GLU A 17 -8.17 0.96 -6.70
CA GLU A 17 -7.64 1.56 -7.94
C GLU A 17 -8.30 2.91 -8.25
N ALA A 18 -9.62 3.00 -8.11
CA ALA A 18 -10.36 4.24 -8.30
C ALA A 18 -9.93 5.32 -7.29
N LEU A 19 -9.76 4.96 -6.02
CA LEU A 19 -9.28 5.87 -4.98
C LEU A 19 -7.86 6.37 -5.26
N VAL A 20 -6.94 5.48 -5.66
CA VAL A 20 -5.57 5.86 -6.02
C VAL A 20 -5.58 6.81 -7.21
N LYS A 21 -6.40 6.53 -8.24
CA LYS A 21 -6.51 7.39 -9.42
C LYS A 21 -7.02 8.78 -9.09
N ALA A 22 -7.98 8.89 -8.17
CA ALA A 22 -8.60 10.17 -7.81
C ALA A 22 -7.80 10.98 -6.79
N LEU A 23 -7.18 10.31 -5.81
CA LEU A 23 -6.61 10.96 -4.61
C LEU A 23 -5.08 10.83 -4.53
N GLY A 24 -4.47 10.03 -5.40
CA GLY A 24 -3.10 9.54 -5.22
C GLY A 24 -2.97 8.56 -4.06
N ALA A 25 -1.81 7.91 -3.93
CA ALA A 25 -1.58 6.88 -2.90
C ALA A 25 -1.77 7.42 -1.46
N VAL A 26 -1.25 8.61 -1.18
CA VAL A 26 -1.34 9.23 0.16
C VAL A 26 -2.79 9.61 0.48
N GLY A 27 -3.51 10.21 -0.47
CA GLY A 27 -4.91 10.59 -0.26
C GLY A 27 -5.83 9.37 -0.09
N MET A 28 -5.59 8.32 -0.86
CA MET A 28 -6.30 7.03 -0.72
C MET A 28 -6.12 6.44 0.68
N VAL A 29 -4.90 6.36 1.20
CA VAL A 29 -4.64 5.81 2.55
C VAL A 29 -5.36 6.63 3.61
N ARG A 30 -5.26 7.97 3.56
CA ARG A 30 -5.93 8.85 4.53
C ARG A 30 -7.45 8.74 4.47
N PHE A 31 -8.02 8.53 3.29
CA PHE A 31 -9.46 8.31 3.12
C PHE A 31 -9.90 6.98 3.76
N LEU A 32 -9.19 5.87 3.49
CA LEU A 32 -9.51 4.58 4.08
C LEU A 32 -9.42 4.61 5.62
N GLN A 33 -8.44 5.34 6.16
CA GLN A 33 -8.27 5.55 7.60
C GLN A 33 -9.46 6.21 8.31
N GLN A 34 -10.37 6.87 7.57
CA GLN A 34 -11.60 7.44 8.15
C GLN A 34 -12.63 6.38 8.51
N PHE A 35 -12.57 5.20 7.89
CA PHE A 35 -13.52 4.11 8.07
C PHE A 35 -12.94 2.96 8.88
N ASP A 36 -11.62 2.81 8.86
CA ASP A 36 -10.90 1.80 9.63
C ASP A 36 -9.50 2.31 9.96
N LEU A 37 -9.15 2.35 11.25
CA LEU A 37 -7.81 2.76 11.70
C LEU A 37 -6.72 1.74 11.30
N GLY A 38 -7.13 0.53 10.88
CA GLY A 38 -6.24 -0.60 10.68
C GLY A 38 -5.78 -1.21 12.00
N SER A 39 -4.97 -2.25 11.89
CA SER A 39 -4.42 -2.98 13.04
C SER A 39 -2.95 -3.33 12.80
N GLY A 40 -2.16 -3.38 13.87
CA GLY A 40 -0.75 -3.76 13.83
C GLY A 40 0.10 -2.87 14.72
N ASP A 41 1.29 -3.33 15.08
CA ASP A 41 2.27 -2.53 15.82
C ASP A 41 3.54 -2.46 14.97
N TYR A 42 3.60 -1.47 14.07
CA TYR A 42 4.73 -1.31 13.17
C TYR A 42 6.06 -1.18 13.94
N THR A 43 6.06 -0.54 15.12
CA THR A 43 7.27 -0.39 15.93
C THR A 43 7.78 -1.75 16.38
N ARG A 44 6.89 -2.65 16.81
CA ARG A 44 7.22 -4.02 17.19
C ARG A 44 7.62 -4.88 15.99
N ASP A 45 6.89 -4.76 14.88
CA ASP A 45 6.98 -5.70 13.76
C ASP A 45 8.07 -5.30 12.74
N ARG A 46 8.52 -4.04 12.75
CA ARG A 46 9.52 -3.50 11.81
C ARG A 46 10.79 -4.36 11.67
N PRO A 47 11.44 -4.88 12.73
CA PRO A 47 12.67 -5.64 12.58
C PRO A 47 12.48 -6.90 11.72
N THR A 48 11.36 -7.61 11.89
CA THR A 48 11.02 -8.80 11.11
C THR A 48 10.66 -8.45 9.66
N LEU A 49 9.96 -7.33 9.46
CA LEU A 49 9.51 -6.90 8.13
C LEU A 49 10.63 -6.32 7.27
N LEU A 50 11.57 -5.58 7.88
CA LEU A 50 12.55 -4.79 7.14
C LEU A 50 14.01 -5.16 7.41
N ALA A 51 14.35 -5.96 8.42
CA ALA A 51 15.73 -6.37 8.72
C ALA A 51 16.74 -5.20 8.91
N ASP A 52 16.23 -4.00 9.24
CA ASP A 52 16.97 -2.77 9.54
C ASP A 52 18.14 -2.42 8.59
N PRO A 53 17.86 -2.13 7.30
CA PRO A 53 18.89 -1.87 6.31
C PRO A 53 19.57 -0.53 6.59
N SER A 54 20.85 -0.44 6.23
CA SER A 54 21.52 0.86 6.24
C SER A 54 20.91 1.78 5.17
N LEU A 55 21.10 3.09 5.33
CA LEU A 55 20.71 4.07 4.31
C LEU A 55 21.34 3.77 2.95
N ALA A 56 22.58 3.27 2.94
CA ALA A 56 23.28 2.90 1.71
C ALA A 56 22.59 1.72 1.00
N ASP A 57 22.19 0.69 1.76
CA ASP A 57 21.48 -0.48 1.23
C ASP A 57 20.12 -0.06 0.64
N ALA A 58 19.37 0.77 1.36
CA ALA A 58 18.09 1.29 0.90
C ALA A 58 18.23 2.08 -0.42
N ILE A 59 19.25 2.95 -0.52
CA ILE A 59 19.52 3.72 -1.74
C ILE A 59 19.91 2.79 -2.90
N ALA A 60 20.76 1.79 -2.65
CA ALA A 60 21.17 0.82 -3.67
C ALA A 60 19.96 0.07 -4.24
N GLN A 61 19.05 -0.38 -3.37
CA GLN A 61 17.85 -1.09 -3.77
C GLN A 61 16.91 -0.21 -4.61
N ILE A 62 16.68 1.04 -4.20
CA ILE A 62 15.87 2.00 -4.98
C ILE A 62 16.44 2.20 -6.40
N ARG A 63 17.76 2.32 -6.53
CA ARG A 63 18.42 2.47 -7.84
C ARG A 63 18.24 1.23 -8.70
N GLN A 64 18.35 0.04 -8.11
CA GLN A 64 18.17 -1.22 -8.81
C GLN A 64 16.74 -1.39 -9.32
N THR A 65 15.72 -1.10 -8.51
CA THR A 65 14.30 -1.18 -8.91
C THR A 65 13.95 -0.21 -10.04
N ARG A 66 14.55 0.99 -10.05
CA ARG A 66 14.30 1.99 -11.11
C ARG A 66 15.01 1.70 -12.43
N ALA A 67 16.01 0.82 -12.41
CA ALA A 67 16.73 0.40 -13.61
C ALA A 67 16.08 -0.81 -14.30
N GLN A 68 15.05 -1.41 -13.67
CA GLN A 68 14.19 -2.45 -14.23
C GLN A 68 12.96 -1.80 -14.87
#